data_AF-A0AAE7D6L2-F1
#
_entry.id   AF-A0AAE7D6L2-F1
#
_cell.length_a   1.000
_cell.length_b   1.000
_cell.length_c   1.000
_cell.angle_alpha   90.00
_cell.angle_beta   90.00
_cell.angle_gamma   90.00
#
_symmetry.space_group_name_H-M   'P 1'
#
loop_
_entity.id
_entity.type
_entity.pdbx_description
1 polymer ?
#
loop_
_entity_poly.entity_id
_entity_poly.type
_entity_poly.pdbx_seq_one_letter_code
_entity_poly.pdbx_strand_id
1 'polypeptide(L)'
;MALVFLSFTECILCNEVIDASRPYVGFPSFTGNTKDPLYRFSDNAVHESCLHNHPSCQQVLTILDAYDASLPSRGGVCTVDGELITDPHQFLSFGLLTSDPQEELYRFNFLTFNKMNIGHWADRDEFVRIATAFLDAGKWEGTSRFNALAYMLLQVQKIY
;
A
#
# COMPACT_ATOMS: atom_id res chain seq x y z
N MET A 1 -8.37 6.56 1.31
CA MET A 1 -8.00 7.98 1.44
C MET A 1 -8.32 8.37 2.87
N ALA A 2 -7.40 9.05 3.55
CA ALA A 2 -7.63 9.57 4.89
C ALA A 2 -8.86 10.50 4.90
N LEU A 3 -9.70 10.34 5.91
CA LEU A 3 -10.80 11.27 6.15
C LEU A 3 -10.25 12.48 6.92
N VAL A 4 -10.23 13.64 6.27
CA VAL A 4 -9.77 14.89 6.86
C VAL A 4 -10.97 15.73 7.29
N PHE A 5 -11.08 15.97 8.60
CA PHE A 5 -12.06 16.85 9.20
C PHE A 5 -11.36 18.16 9.55
N LEU A 6 -11.63 19.21 8.77
CA LEU A 6 -11.02 20.52 9.00
C LEU A 6 -11.29 20.99 10.44
N SER A 7 -10.26 21.56 11.06
CA SER A 7 -10.27 21.99 12.46
C SER A 7 -10.30 20.86 13.51
N PHE A 8 -10.21 19.59 13.10
CA PHE A 8 -10.17 18.42 14.00
C PHE A 8 -9.02 17.45 13.70
N THR A 9 -8.67 17.26 12.43
CA THR A 9 -7.54 16.40 12.04
C THR A 9 -6.22 17.13 12.27
N GLU A 10 -5.26 16.47 12.91
CA GLU A 10 -3.91 16.99 13.12
C GLU A 10 -2.94 16.53 12.01
N CYS A 11 -1.99 17.39 11.66
CA CYS A 11 -0.87 17.02 10.81
C CYS A 11 0.08 16.09 11.57
N ILE A 12 0.31 14.88 11.08
CA ILE A 12 1.15 13.86 11.75
C ILE A 12 2.66 14.21 11.82
N LEU A 13 3.07 15.34 11.21
CA LEU A 13 4.45 15.83 11.24
C LEU A 13 4.68 16.97 12.23
N CYS A 14 3.75 17.91 12.34
CA CYS A 14 3.90 19.08 13.24
C CYS A 14 2.92 19.09 14.42
N ASN A 15 1.95 18.17 14.44
CA ASN A 15 0.86 18.09 15.42
C ASN A 15 -0.03 19.35 15.50
N GLU A 16 0.06 20.24 14.52
CA GLU A 16 -0.90 21.34 14.38
C GLU A 16 -2.15 20.87 13.63
N VAL A 17 -3.29 21.43 14.00
CA VAL A 17 -4.58 21.15 13.37
C VAL A 17 -4.55 21.61 11.90
N ILE A 18 -5.05 20.73 11.02
CA ILE A 18 -5.31 21.05 9.62
C ILE A 18 -6.60 21.84 9.53
N ASP A 19 -6.52 23.05 8.96
CA ASP A 19 -7.66 23.92 8.73
C ASP A 19 -7.60 24.53 7.31
N ALA A 20 -8.52 25.46 7.02
CA ALA A 20 -8.60 26.08 5.71
C ALA A 20 -7.50 27.13 5.43
N SER A 21 -6.63 27.43 6.39
CA SER A 21 -5.58 28.47 6.25
C SER A 21 -4.36 28.00 5.48
N ARG A 22 -4.11 26.68 5.42
CA ARG A 22 -2.92 26.07 4.82
C ARG A 22 -3.30 24.88 3.95
N PRO A 23 -2.65 24.70 2.78
CA PRO A 23 -2.86 23.51 1.97
C PRO A 23 -2.34 22.26 2.69
N TYR A 24 -2.98 21.13 2.43
CA TYR A 24 -2.66 19.84 3.01
C TYR A 24 -2.74 18.72 1.98
N VAL A 25 -2.04 17.62 2.27
CA VAL A 25 -2.05 16.39 1.49
C VAL A 25 -2.63 15.29 2.38
N GLY A 26 -3.69 14.64 1.90
CA GLY A 26 -4.25 13.43 2.50
C GLY A 26 -3.72 12.19 1.78
N PHE A 27 -3.35 11.17 2.53
CA PHE A 27 -2.79 9.94 1.98
C PHE A 27 -3.82 8.80 2.03
N PRO A 28 -3.80 7.86 1.07
CA PRO A 28 -4.57 6.63 1.18
C PRO A 28 -4.00 5.70 2.24
N SER A 29 -4.79 4.69 2.63
CA SER A 29 -4.28 3.54 3.37
C SER A 29 -3.51 2.65 2.40
N PHE A 30 -2.26 3.04 2.10
CA PHE A 30 -1.44 2.36 1.10
C PHE A 30 -0.61 1.22 1.70
N THR A 31 -0.36 1.20 3.00
CA THR A 31 0.29 0.07 3.69
C THR A 31 -0.38 -0.24 5.03
N GLY A 32 -0.41 -1.53 5.37
CA GLY A 32 -0.79 -2.04 6.68
C GLY A 32 0.40 -2.49 7.53
N ASN A 33 1.64 -2.28 7.06
CA ASN A 33 2.85 -2.66 7.78
C ASN A 33 3.32 -1.52 8.70
N THR A 34 3.07 -1.61 10.01
CA THR A 34 3.47 -0.58 10.99
C THR A 34 4.98 -0.44 11.17
N LYS A 35 5.76 -1.42 10.70
CA LYS A 35 7.24 -1.35 10.70
C LYS A 35 7.82 -0.65 9.49
N ASP A 36 7.01 -0.39 8.46
CA ASP A 36 7.48 0.35 7.30
C ASP A 36 7.71 1.82 7.67
N PRO A 37 8.85 2.43 7.30
CA PRO A 37 9.12 3.85 7.60
C PRO A 37 8.06 4.82 7.09
N LEU A 38 7.35 4.47 6.00
CA LEU A 38 6.31 5.30 5.41
C LEU A 38 4.92 5.05 6.00
N TYR A 39 4.76 4.07 6.90
CA TYR A 39 3.47 3.77 7.53
C TYR A 39 2.83 4.99 8.20
N ARG A 40 3.64 5.88 8.77
CA ARG A 40 3.16 7.10 9.43
C ARG A 40 2.36 8.04 8.51
N PHE A 41 2.54 7.92 7.19
CA PHE A 41 1.76 8.68 6.21
C PHE A 41 0.50 7.91 5.79
N SER A 42 0.49 6.58 5.89
CA SER A 42 -0.65 5.73 5.50
C SER A 42 -1.91 6.13 6.28
N ASP A 43 -2.99 6.41 5.57
CA ASP A 43 -4.28 6.85 6.12
C ASP A 43 -4.21 8.09 7.04
N ASN A 44 -3.25 8.98 6.79
CA ASN A 44 -3.06 10.23 7.52
C ASN A 44 -3.09 11.46 6.60
N ALA A 45 -2.96 12.65 7.18
CA ALA A 45 -2.82 13.91 6.45
C ALA A 45 -1.70 14.78 7.03
N VAL A 46 -1.12 15.63 6.18
CA VAL A 46 -0.04 16.54 6.55
C VAL A 46 -0.23 17.89 5.85
N HIS A 47 0.26 18.97 6.45
CA HIS A 47 0.44 20.22 5.72
C HIS A 47 1.42 20.02 4.56
N GLU A 48 1.13 20.61 3.40
CA GLU A 48 1.98 20.52 2.21
C GLU A 48 3.41 21.01 2.51
N SER A 49 3.55 22.10 3.27
CA SER A 49 4.85 22.62 3.71
C SER A 49 5.60 21.66 4.64
N CYS A 50 4.91 20.94 5.53
CA CYS A 50 5.54 19.94 6.38
C CYS A 50 6.05 18.76 5.53
N LEU A 51 5.29 18.34 4.53
CA LEU A 51 5.69 17.28 3.60
C LEU A 51 6.95 17.68 2.84
N HIS A 52 6.98 18.85 2.20
CA HIS A 52 8.12 19.30 1.40
C HIS A 52 9.42 19.41 2.19
N ASN A 53 9.33 19.69 3.49
CA ASN A 53 10.49 19.78 4.38
C ASN A 53 10.89 18.42 4.99
N HIS A 54 10.10 17.37 4.81
CA HIS A 54 10.37 16.05 5.39
C HIS A 54 11.37 15.26 4.52
N PRO A 55 12.37 14.57 5.10
CA PRO A 55 13.36 13.80 4.33
C PRO A 55 12.75 12.74 3.38
N SER A 56 11.62 12.15 3.76
CA SER A 56 10.91 11.14 2.97
C SER A 56 9.96 11.72 1.91
N CYS A 57 9.93 13.05 1.68
CA CYS A 57 9.02 13.71 0.74
C CYS A 57 9.00 13.04 -0.64
N GLN A 58 10.17 12.93 -1.28
CA GLN A 58 10.25 12.34 -2.61
C GLN A 58 9.80 10.87 -2.63
N GLN A 59 10.17 10.11 -1.59
CA GLN A 59 9.83 8.70 -1.51
C GLN A 59 8.32 8.50 -1.39
N VAL A 60 7.64 9.26 -0.52
CA VAL A 60 6.19 9.11 -0.34
C VAL A 60 5.40 9.60 -1.56
N LEU A 61 5.87 10.65 -2.25
CA LEU A 61 5.25 11.09 -3.50
C LEU A 61 5.35 10.02 -4.60
N THR A 62 6.51 9.37 -4.75
CA THR A 62 6.66 8.25 -5.69
C THR A 62 5.72 7.07 -5.34
N ILE A 63 5.52 6.79 -4.05
CA ILE A 63 4.56 5.78 -3.60
C ILE A 63 3.12 6.17 -3.93
N LEU A 64 2.75 7.44 -3.81
CA LEU A 64 1.42 7.93 -4.20
C LEU A 64 1.18 7.77 -5.71
N ASP A 65 2.17 8.12 -6.53
CA ASP A 65 2.07 7.94 -7.99
C ASP A 65 1.87 6.46 -8.36
N ALA A 66 2.61 5.56 -7.70
CA ALA A 66 2.46 4.11 -7.90
C ALA A 66 1.10 3.58 -7.42
N TYR A 67 0.62 4.05 -6.26
CA TYR A 67 -0.70 3.72 -5.74
C TYR A 67 -1.80 4.15 -6.73
N ASP A 68 -1.77 5.39 -7.20
CA ASP A 68 -2.77 5.94 -8.11
C ASP A 68 -2.77 5.21 -9.47
N ALA A 69 -1.60 4.77 -9.94
CA ALA A 69 -1.48 3.95 -11.14
C ALA A 69 -2.12 2.56 -10.97
N SER A 70 -2.17 2.02 -9.74
CA SER A 70 -2.77 0.71 -9.43
C SER A 70 -4.28 0.72 -9.17
N LEU A 71 -4.91 1.90 -9.05
CA LEU A 71 -6.29 2.00 -8.59
C LEU A 71 -7.33 1.40 -9.57
N PRO A 72 -8.33 0.64 -9.06
CA PRO A 72 -9.32 -0.03 -9.89
C PRO A 72 -10.32 0.89 -10.60
N SER A 73 -10.48 2.16 -10.21
CA SER A 73 -11.35 3.12 -10.91
C SER A 73 -10.83 3.51 -12.31
N ARG A 74 -9.58 3.15 -12.63
CA ARG A 74 -9.02 3.18 -13.99
C ARG A 74 -9.12 1.83 -14.70
N GLY A 75 -9.79 0.87 -14.07
CA GLY A 75 -9.79 -0.55 -14.41
C GLY A 75 -8.44 -1.16 -14.07
N GLY A 76 -8.39 -1.93 -12.98
CA GLY A 76 -7.14 -2.57 -12.60
C GLY A 76 -6.75 -3.62 -13.62
N VAL A 77 -5.55 -3.52 -14.16
CA VAL A 77 -5.01 -4.48 -15.13
C VAL A 77 -4.46 -5.67 -14.35
N CYS A 78 -4.83 -6.88 -14.72
CA CYS A 78 -4.32 -8.06 -14.04
C CYS A 78 -2.84 -8.27 -14.42
N THR A 79 -2.00 -8.43 -13.40
CA THR A 79 -0.55 -8.66 -13.53
C THR A 79 -0.20 -9.92 -14.33
N VAL A 80 -1.13 -10.88 -14.41
CA VAL A 80 -0.87 -12.19 -15.00
C VAL A 80 -1.09 -12.20 -16.52
N ASP A 81 -2.20 -11.66 -16.98
CA ASP A 81 -2.62 -11.70 -18.39
C ASP A 81 -2.67 -10.31 -19.06
N GLY A 82 -2.55 -9.23 -18.29
CA GLY A 82 -2.63 -7.86 -18.81
C GLY A 82 -4.05 -7.41 -19.13
N GLU A 83 -5.07 -8.19 -18.77
CA GLU A 83 -6.47 -7.88 -19.07
C GLU A 83 -7.12 -7.02 -17.98
N LEU A 84 -8.16 -6.29 -18.37
CA LEU A 84 -8.92 -5.45 -17.45
C LEU A 84 -9.74 -6.31 -16.49
N ILE A 85 -9.65 -6.04 -15.18
CA ILE A 85 -10.50 -6.69 -14.19
C ILE A 85 -11.84 -5.94 -14.14
N THR A 86 -12.87 -6.50 -14.78
CA THR A 86 -14.20 -5.88 -14.86
C THR A 86 -15.12 -6.23 -13.70
N ASP A 87 -14.88 -7.35 -13.01
CA ASP A 87 -15.65 -7.77 -11.83
C ASP A 87 -14.88 -7.39 -10.54
N PRO A 88 -15.37 -6.41 -9.76
CA PRO A 88 -14.76 -6.02 -8.49
C PRO A 88 -14.66 -7.17 -7.47
N HIS A 89 -15.51 -8.20 -7.56
CA HIS A 89 -15.43 -9.36 -6.66
C HIS A 89 -14.21 -10.25 -6.96
N GLN A 90 -13.71 -10.22 -8.20
CA GLN A 90 -12.50 -10.91 -8.60
C GLN A 90 -11.23 -10.10 -8.39
N PHE A 91 -11.35 -8.86 -7.91
CA PHE A 91 -10.21 -7.99 -7.69
C PHE A 91 -9.44 -8.38 -6.41
N LEU A 92 -8.14 -8.56 -6.53
CA LEU A 92 -7.18 -8.63 -5.44
C LEU A 92 -6.03 -7.67 -5.75
N SER A 93 -5.68 -6.80 -4.81
CA SER A 93 -4.57 -5.86 -4.96
C SER A 93 -3.65 -5.94 -3.76
N PHE A 94 -2.37 -5.82 -4.02
CA PHE A 94 -1.37 -5.54 -3.00
C PHE A 94 -1.28 -4.03 -2.81
N GLY A 95 -0.99 -3.61 -1.58
CA GLY A 95 -0.59 -2.23 -1.30
C GLY A 95 0.93 -2.08 -1.41
N LEU A 96 1.46 -1.10 -0.70
CA LEU A 96 2.86 -1.00 -0.36
C LEU A 96 3.19 -2.09 0.68
N LEU A 97 3.95 -3.08 0.25
CA LEU A 97 4.43 -4.17 1.10
C LEU A 97 5.69 -3.74 1.88
N THR A 98 6.60 -3.04 1.21
CA THR A 98 7.76 -2.38 1.81
C THR A 98 8.21 -1.19 0.98
N SER A 99 8.67 -0.12 1.62
CA SER A 99 9.26 1.07 0.98
C SER A 99 10.76 0.96 0.74
N ASP A 100 11.42 -0.09 1.23
CA ASP A 100 12.86 -0.31 1.06
C ASP A 100 13.14 -1.03 -0.28
N PRO A 101 13.80 -0.37 -1.25
CA PRO A 101 14.12 -0.98 -2.54
C PRO A 101 15.18 -2.09 -2.46
N GLN A 102 15.86 -2.28 -1.33
CA GLN A 102 16.80 -3.38 -1.12
C GLN A 102 16.11 -4.68 -0.68
N GLU A 103 14.85 -4.62 -0.24
CA GLU A 103 14.08 -5.80 0.11
C GLU A 103 13.52 -6.47 -1.17
N GLU A 104 13.72 -7.78 -1.33
CA GLU A 104 13.18 -8.54 -2.47
C GLU A 104 11.66 -8.37 -2.61
N LEU A 105 10.94 -8.16 -1.50
CA LEU A 105 9.49 -7.98 -1.47
C LEU A 105 9.03 -6.70 -2.19
N TYR A 106 9.92 -5.70 -2.35
CA TYR A 106 9.63 -4.40 -2.93
C TYR A 106 9.06 -4.50 -4.35
N ARG A 107 9.54 -5.45 -5.16
CA ARG A 107 9.10 -5.61 -6.56
C ARG A 107 7.64 -6.06 -6.70
N PHE A 108 7.01 -6.49 -5.61
CA PHE A 108 5.61 -6.91 -5.58
C PHE A 108 4.66 -5.83 -5.04
N ASN A 109 5.16 -4.63 -4.75
CA ASN A 109 4.31 -3.50 -4.37
C ASN A 109 3.26 -3.23 -5.46
N PHE A 110 2.02 -2.95 -5.04
CA PHE A 110 0.93 -2.49 -5.91
C PHE A 110 0.51 -3.44 -7.06
N LEU A 111 0.86 -4.72 -6.98
CA LEU A 111 0.37 -5.69 -7.96
C LEU A 111 -1.13 -5.93 -7.83
N THR A 112 -1.80 -6.04 -8.96
CA THR A 112 -3.24 -6.29 -9.09
C THR A 112 -3.50 -7.61 -9.80
N PHE A 113 -4.48 -8.37 -9.32
CA PHE A 113 -4.80 -9.70 -9.81
C PHE A 113 -6.30 -9.86 -10.00
N ASN A 114 -6.68 -10.49 -11.10
CA ASN A 114 -7.90 -11.26 -11.15
C ASN A 114 -7.68 -12.54 -10.33
N LYS A 115 -8.51 -12.79 -9.31
CA LYS A 115 -8.41 -13.98 -8.45
C LYS A 115 -8.38 -15.28 -9.25
N MET A 116 -9.09 -15.33 -10.37
CA MET A 116 -9.14 -16.51 -11.25
C MET A 116 -7.80 -16.78 -11.96
N ASN A 117 -6.96 -15.77 -12.12
CA ASN A 117 -5.68 -15.89 -12.83
C ASN A 117 -4.49 -16.13 -11.91
N ILE A 118 -4.67 -16.01 -10.58
CA ILE A 118 -3.57 -16.05 -9.63
C ILE A 118 -2.78 -17.36 -9.69
N GLY A 119 -3.43 -18.47 -10.05
CA GLY A 119 -2.79 -19.77 -10.23
C GLY A 119 -1.82 -19.83 -11.41
N HIS A 120 -1.92 -18.92 -12.38
CA HIS A 120 -1.03 -18.82 -13.54
C HIS A 120 0.07 -17.77 -13.37
N TRP A 121 0.14 -17.10 -12.22
CA TRP A 121 1.15 -16.08 -11.97
C TRP A 121 2.54 -16.70 -11.87
N ALA A 122 3.44 -16.36 -12.80
CA ALA A 122 4.78 -16.94 -12.89
C ALA A 122 5.62 -16.78 -11.61
N ASP A 123 5.54 -15.61 -10.96
CA ASP A 123 6.33 -15.32 -9.76
C ASP A 123 5.62 -15.74 -8.47
N ARG A 124 4.51 -16.49 -8.55
CA ARG A 124 3.68 -16.87 -7.40
C ARG A 124 4.46 -17.55 -6.29
N ASP A 125 5.18 -18.62 -6.64
CA ASP A 125 5.90 -19.43 -5.65
C ASP A 125 7.06 -18.63 -5.04
N GLU A 126 7.68 -17.76 -5.84
CA GLU A 126 8.74 -16.88 -5.39
C GLU A 126 8.21 -15.80 -4.43
N PHE A 127 7.08 -15.17 -4.76
CA PHE A 127 6.38 -14.25 -3.86
C PHE A 127 6.06 -14.93 -2.53
N VAL A 128 5.49 -16.15 -2.56
CA VAL A 128 5.16 -16.90 -1.36
C VAL A 128 6.41 -17.10 -0.50
N ARG A 129 7.52 -17.56 -1.10
CA ARG A 129 8.79 -17.73 -0.40
C ARG A 129 9.30 -16.43 0.24
N ILE A 130 9.33 -15.34 -0.53
CA ILE A 130 9.87 -14.04 -0.08
C ILE A 130 8.98 -13.43 1.02
N ALA A 131 7.66 -13.42 0.83
CA ALA A 131 6.73 -12.87 1.80
C ALA A 131 6.69 -13.67 3.11
N THR A 132 6.79 -15.00 3.05
CA THR A 132 6.95 -15.83 4.25
C THR A 132 8.26 -15.50 4.98
N ALA A 133 9.39 -15.43 4.28
CA ALA A 133 10.66 -15.06 4.91
C ALA A 133 10.63 -13.65 5.54
N PHE A 134 9.93 -12.70 4.90
CA PHE A 134 9.74 -11.34 5.42
C PHE A 134 8.92 -11.33 6.72
N LEU A 135 7.87 -12.16 6.80
CA LEU A 135 7.07 -12.36 8.01
C LEU A 135 7.88 -13.03 9.12
N ASP A 136 8.62 -14.10 8.80
CA ASP A 136 9.42 -14.86 9.77
C ASP A 136 10.56 -14.02 10.34
N ALA A 137 11.14 -13.12 9.54
CA ALA A 137 12.10 -12.13 9.99
C ALA A 137 11.48 -11.01 10.85
N GLY A 138 10.16 -11.03 11.06
CA GLY A 138 9.44 -10.03 11.85
C GLY A 138 9.41 -8.64 11.22
N LYS A 139 9.60 -8.52 9.90
CA LYS A 139 9.63 -7.22 9.20
C LYS A 139 8.25 -6.65 8.90
N TRP A 140 7.20 -7.42 9.17
CA TRP A 140 5.81 -6.98 9.06
C TRP A 140 5.12 -6.98 10.42
N GLU A 141 4.40 -5.89 10.72
CA GLU A 141 3.46 -5.83 11.84
C GLU A 141 2.18 -5.13 11.42
N GLY A 142 1.03 -5.67 11.81
CA GLY A 142 -0.28 -5.09 11.50
C GLY A 142 -0.72 -4.11 12.56
N THR A 143 -1.66 -3.21 12.22
CA THR A 143 -2.29 -2.28 13.16
C THR A 143 -3.18 -2.96 14.21
N SER A 144 -3.51 -4.22 13.98
CA SER A 144 -4.32 -5.06 14.87
C SER A 144 -3.79 -6.49 14.84
N ARG A 145 -4.53 -7.43 15.45
CA ARG A 145 -4.24 -8.86 15.30
C ARG A 145 -4.34 -9.36 13.85
N PHE A 146 -4.92 -8.57 12.95
CA PHE A 146 -4.96 -8.87 11.54
C PHE A 146 -3.63 -8.52 10.86
N ASN A 147 -3.01 -9.50 10.21
CA ASN A 147 -1.82 -9.32 9.39
C ASN A 147 -2.21 -9.41 7.90
N ALA A 148 -2.17 -8.27 7.21
CA ALA A 148 -2.59 -8.18 5.81
C ALA A 148 -1.71 -9.01 4.87
N LEU A 149 -0.39 -9.07 5.11
CA LEU A 149 0.52 -9.89 4.30
C LEU A 149 0.25 -11.38 4.48
N ALA A 150 0.01 -11.84 5.71
CA ALA A 150 -0.39 -13.23 5.96
C ALA A 150 -1.73 -13.58 5.29
N TYR A 151 -2.70 -12.66 5.31
CA TYR A 151 -3.96 -12.85 4.59
C TYR A 151 -3.77 -12.90 3.07
N MET A 152 -2.89 -12.05 2.51
CA MET A 152 -2.55 -12.06 1.08
C MET A 152 -1.89 -13.38 0.67
N LEU A 153 -0.96 -13.91 1.47
CA LEU A 153 -0.38 -15.24 1.26
C LEU A 153 -1.46 -16.32 1.17
N LEU A 154 -2.44 -16.31 2.09
CA LEU A 154 -3.56 -17.24 2.05
C LEU A 154 -4.40 -17.10 0.76
N GLN A 155 -4.58 -15.88 0.22
CA GLN A 155 -5.31 -15.72 -1.05
C GLN A 155 -4.49 -16.20 -2.24
N VAL A 156 -3.19 -15.92 -2.27
CA VAL A 156 -2.28 -16.35 -3.35
C VAL A 156 -2.14 -17.87 -3.39
N GLN A 157 -2.11 -18.51 -2.22
CA GLN A 157 -1.99 -19.96 -2.09
C GLN A 157 -3.28 -20.72 -2.42
N LYS A 158 -4.45 -20.07 -2.39
CA LYS A 158 -5.69 -20.70 -2.84
C LYS A 158 -5.61 -21.04 -4.31
N ILE A 159 -5.98 -22.27 -4.63
CA ILE A 159 -6.28 -22.70 -6.00
C ILE A 159 -7.79 -22.46 -6.15
N TYR A 160 -8.16 -21.53 -7.03
CA TYR A 160 -9.54 -21.24 -7.42
C TYR A 160 -9.97 -22.14 -8.58
#